data_AF-A0A820LY88-F1
#
_entry.id   AF-A0A820LY88-F1
#
_cell.length_a   1.000
_cell.length_b   1.000
_cell.length_c   1.000
_cell.angle_alpha   90.00
_cell.angle_beta   90.00
_cell.angle_gamma   90.00
#
_symmetry.space_group_name_H-M   'P 1'
#
loop_
_entity.id
_entity.type
_entity.pdbx_description
1 polymer ?
#
loop_
_entity_poly.entity_id
_entity_poly.type
_entity_poly.pdbx_seq_one_letter_code
_entity_poly.pdbx_strand_id
1 'polypeptide(L)' 'TFDRLEQEDDINRIHDYFSYEHFYVIYCKFWELDADHDLYISRDDLVKHCNGAISNKMIDRIFSGAVSRYIYKFH' A
#
# COMPACT_ATOMS: atom_id res chain seq x y z
N THR A 1 11.50 -17.27 11.45
CA THR A 1 10.34 -16.37 11.20
C THR A 1 9.07 -16.92 11.82
N PHE A 2 8.75 -18.21 11.63
CA PHE A 2 7.62 -18.86 12.31
C PHE A 2 7.89 -19.17 13.79
N ASP A 3 9.11 -19.54 14.17
CA ASP A 3 9.45 -19.83 15.57
C ASP A 3 9.28 -18.62 16.51
N ARG A 4 9.40 -17.39 15.97
CA ARG A 4 9.17 -16.15 16.72
C ARG A 4 7.69 -15.86 16.92
N LEU A 5 6.81 -16.32 16.02
CA LEU A 5 5.35 -16.17 16.18
C LEU A 5 4.80 -17.01 17.32
N GLU A 6 5.42 -18.16 17.58
CA GLU A 6 5.01 -19.03 18.70
C GLU A 6 5.50 -18.52 20.06
N GLN A 7 6.50 -17.63 20.09
CA GLN A 7 7.15 -17.16 21.32
C GLN A 7 6.75 -15.73 21.72
N GLU A 8 6.33 -14.90 20.75
CA GLU A 8 5.92 -13.51 21.00
C GLU A 8 4.39 -13.38 21.02
N ASP A 9 3.83 -13.19 22.20
CA ASP A 9 2.38 -13.00 22.39
C ASP A 9 1.89 -11.65 21.83
N ASP A 10 2.78 -10.66 21.73
CA ASP A 10 2.48 -9.35 21.12
C ASP A 10 2.90 -9.35 19.65
N ILE A 11 1.92 -9.61 18.77
CA ILE A 11 2.10 -9.69 17.32
C ILE A 11 2.72 -8.40 16.73
N ASN A 12 2.55 -7.25 17.40
CA ASN A 12 3.10 -5.99 16.94
C ASN A 12 4.63 -5.92 17.03
N ARG A 13 5.26 -6.76 17.89
CA ARG A 13 6.72 -6.85 18.04
C ARG A 13 7.41 -7.62 16.92
N ILE A 14 6.63 -8.27 16.05
CA ILE A 14 7.12 -8.97 14.86
C ILE A 14 6.97 -8.05 13.64
N HIS A 15 7.89 -7.10 13.52
CA HIS A 15 7.83 -6.03 12.51
C HIS A 15 8.07 -6.49 11.06
N ASP A 16 8.65 -7.67 10.84
CA ASP A 16 9.04 -8.12 9.51
C ASP A 16 7.84 -8.35 8.59
N TYR A 17 6.75 -8.91 9.14
CA TYR A 17 5.57 -9.30 8.37
C TYR A 17 4.24 -9.23 9.14
N PHE A 18 4.24 -9.39 10.47
CA PHE A 18 3.03 -9.70 11.23
C PHE A 18 2.50 -8.56 12.10
N SER A 19 3.26 -7.47 12.23
CA SER A 19 2.83 -6.31 13.01
C SER A 19 1.48 -5.76 12.52
N TYR A 20 0.47 -5.87 13.39
CA TYR A 20 -0.87 -5.39 13.09
C TYR A 20 -0.92 -3.86 13.07
N GLU A 21 -0.08 -3.18 13.87
CA GLU A 21 0.11 -1.73 13.79
C GLU A 21 0.60 -1.28 12.42
N HIS A 22 1.59 -1.96 11.82
CA HIS A 22 2.03 -1.67 10.46
C HIS A 22 0.90 -1.85 9.45
N PHE A 23 0.15 -2.95 9.55
CA PHE A 23 -1.03 -3.20 8.72
C PHE A 23 -2.06 -2.07 8.84
N TYR A 24 -2.40 -1.67 10.06
CA TYR A 24 -3.43 -0.67 10.31
C TYR A 24 -3.05 0.70 9.74
N VAL A 25 -1.79 1.12 9.87
CA VAL A 25 -1.30 2.38 9.28
C VAL A 25 -1.44 2.36 7.76
N ILE A 26 -1.03 1.27 7.11
CA ILE A 26 -1.16 1.11 5.65
C ILE A 26 -2.64 1.16 5.24
N TYR A 27 -3.50 0.41 5.94
CA TYR A 27 -4.93 0.36 5.66
C TYR A 27 -5.61 1.72 5.80
N CYS A 28 -5.35 2.46 6.89
CA CYS A 28 -5.90 3.80 7.08
C CYS A 28 -5.49 4.75 5.95
N LYS A 29 -4.23 4.68 5.47
CA LYS A 29 -3.77 5.52 4.36
C LYS A 29 -4.37 5.14 3.02
N PHE A 30 -4.63 3.85 2.80
CA PHE A 30 -5.36 3.40 1.62
C PHE A 30 -6.81 3.89 1.66
N TRP A 31 -7.50 3.64 2.77
CA TRP A 31 -8.91 4.00 2.98
C TRP A 31 -9.16 5.51 2.92
N GLU A 32 -8.20 6.33 3.38
CA GLU A 32 -8.26 7.79 3.24
C GLU A 32 -8.28 8.26 1.78
N LEU A 33 -7.69 7.49 0.86
CA LEU A 33 -7.59 7.83 -0.56
C LEU A 33 -8.70 7.20 -1.40
N ASP A 34 -9.12 5.97 -1.08
CA ASP A 34 -10.19 5.21 -1.76
C ASP A 34 -11.58 5.68 -1.29
N ALA A 35 -12.05 6.81 -1.81
CA ALA A 35 -13.31 7.42 -1.38
C ALA A 35 -14.56 6.70 -1.89
N ASP A 36 -14.46 6.05 -3.05
CA ASP A 36 -15.52 5.26 -3.68
C ASP A 36 -15.56 3.80 -3.22
N HIS A 37 -14.59 3.38 -2.39
CA HIS A 37 -14.50 2.07 -1.77
C HIS A 37 -14.47 0.93 -2.80
N ASP A 38 -13.83 1.16 -3.95
CA ASP A 38 -13.72 0.18 -5.02
C ASP A 38 -12.49 -0.74 -4.84
N LEU A 39 -11.67 -0.49 -3.81
CA LEU A 39 -10.42 -1.16 -3.51
C LEU A 39 -9.31 -0.90 -4.53
N TYR A 40 -9.42 0.18 -5.31
CA TYR A 40 -8.39 0.69 -6.20
C TYR A 40 -8.01 2.12 -5.83
N ILE A 41 -6.77 2.49 -6.14
CA ILE A 41 -6.30 3.86 -6.03
C ILE A 41 -6.06 4.37 -7.43
N SER A 42 -6.87 5.33 -7.85
CA SER A 42 -6.67 5.97 -9.15
C SER A 42 -5.47 6.92 -9.10
N ARG A 43 -5.06 7.39 -10.28
CA ARG A 43 -4.05 8.44 -10.39
C ARG A 43 -4.46 9.69 -9.59
N ASP A 44 -5.73 10.07 -9.68
CA ASP A 44 -6.25 11.29 -9.07
C ASP A 44 -6.35 11.16 -7.54
N ASP A 45 -6.48 9.95 -7.02
CA ASP A 45 -6.44 9.69 -5.58
C ASP A 45 -5.00 9.76 -5.07
N LEU A 46 -4.04 9.13 -5.76
CA LEU A 46 -2.64 9.13 -5.35
C LEU A 46 -2.02 10.55 -5.35
N VAL A 47 -2.50 11.45 -6.20
CA VAL A 47 -2.09 12.87 -6.21
C VAL A 47 -2.37 13.57 -4.89
N LYS A 48 -3.37 13.14 -4.11
CA LYS A 48 -3.74 13.74 -2.83
C LYS A 48 -2.87 13.24 -1.68
N HIS A 49 -2.14 12.15 -1.86
CA HIS A 49 -1.35 11.51 -0.80
C HIS A 49 -0.30 12.46 -0.21
N CYS A 50 -0.22 12.51 1.12
CA CYS A 50 0.68 13.38 1.88
C CYS A 50 0.65 14.85 1.38
N ASN A 51 -0.54 15.38 1.13
CA ASN A 51 -0.75 16.76 0.66
C ASN A 51 -0.05 17.04 -0.68
N GLY A 52 0.01 16.04 -1.58
CA GLY A 52 0.64 16.19 -2.89
C GLY A 52 2.17 16.19 -2.85
N ALA A 53 2.77 15.51 -1.87
CA ALA A 53 4.22 15.42 -1.74
C ALA A 53 4.91 14.70 -2.93
N ILE A 54 4.19 13.82 -3.63
CA ILE A 54 4.72 13.06 -4.78
C ILE A 54 4.47 13.84 -6.07
N SER A 55 5.54 14.08 -6.84
CA SER A 55 5.41 14.78 -8.13
C SER A 55 4.55 14.00 -9.14
N ASN A 56 3.79 14.70 -9.96
CA ASN A 56 2.97 14.12 -11.04
C ASN A 56 3.76 13.15 -11.94
N LYS A 57 5.01 13.48 -12.29
CA LYS A 57 5.86 12.61 -13.13
C LYS A 57 6.18 11.27 -12.45
N MET A 58 6.34 11.26 -11.13
CA MET A 58 6.58 10.01 -10.39
C MET A 58 5.30 9.18 -10.29
N ILE A 59 4.16 9.83 -10.07
CA ILE A 59 2.84 9.19 -10.08
C ILE A 59 2.62 8.50 -11.43
N ASP A 60 2.86 9.20 -12.54
CA ASP A 60 2.74 8.62 -13.89
C ASP A 60 3.63 7.38 -14.08
N ARG A 61 4.84 7.39 -13.49
CA ARG A 61 5.76 6.24 -13.53
C ARG A 61 5.23 5.04 -12.75
N ILE A 62 4.57 5.24 -11.62
CA ILE A 62 3.93 4.17 -10.84
C ILE A 62 2.87 3.47 -11.70
N PHE A 63 2.00 4.25 -12.36
CA PHE A 63 0.93 3.71 -13.20
C PHE A 63 1.40 3.24 -14.59
N SER A 64 2.64 3.53 -15.00
CA SER A 64 3.19 3.10 -16.30
C SER A 64 3.46 1.60 -16.44
N GLY A 65 3.18 0.79 -15.40
CA GLY A 65 3.55 -0.63 -15.35
C GLY A 65 5.02 -0.88 -14.98
N ALA A 66 5.78 0.17 -14.63
CA ALA A 66 7.18 0.02 -14.19
C ALA A 66 7.32 -0.81 -12.91
N VAL A 67 6.30 -0.80 -12.04
CA VAL A 67 6.27 -1.53 -10.76
C VAL A 67 5.14 -2.57 -10.67
N SER A 68 4.19 -2.54 -11.61
CA SER A 68 3.08 -3.51 -11.67
C SER A 68 3.45 -4.64 -12.63
N ARG A 69 3.89 -5.78 -12.08
CA ARG A 69 4.22 -6.97 -12.86
C ARG A 69 2.90 -7.60 -13.38
N TYR A 70 2.65 -7.50 -14.69
CA TYR A 70 1.58 -8.19 -15.46
C TYR A 70 0.11 -7.73 -15.30
N ILE A 71 -0.26 -6.56 -15.84
CA ILE A 71 -1.67 -6.28 -16.22
C ILE A 71 -1.85 -6.03 -17.74
N TYR A 72 -0.78 -5.95 -18.55
CA TYR A 72 -0.87 -5.61 -19.99
C TYR A 72 -0.48 -6.74 -20.97
N LYS A 73 -0.80 -8.00 -20.69
CA LYS A 73 -0.77 -9.07 -21.71
C LYS A 73 -2.09 -9.81 -21.76
N PHE A 74 -3.13 -9.12 -22.21
CA PHE A 74 -4.22 -9.76 -22.94
C PHE A 74 -4.40 -8.96 -24.24
N HIS A 75 -4.16 -9.65 -25.35
CA HIS A 75 -4.34 -9.18 -26.71
C HIS A 75 -5.67 -9.72 -27.23
#